data_AF-A0A963XJB1-F1
#
_entry.id   AF-A0A963XJB1-F1
#
_cell.length_a   1.000
_cell.length_b   1.000
_cell.length_c   1.000
_cell.angle_alpha   90.00
_cell.angle_beta   90.00
_cell.angle_gamma   90.00
#
_symmetry.space_group_name_H-M   'P 1'
#
loop_
_entity.id
_entity.type
_entity.pdbx_description
1 polymer ?
#
loop_
_entity_poly.entity_id
_entity_poly.type
_entity_poly.pdbx_seq_one_letter_code
_entity_poly.pdbx_strand_id
1 'polypeptide(L)'
;MIEILAVIALQGAPAGGIRPPDQSSDPYYLCRCPQSAEEEAITFTGYASDAQLTLGADGRSVEARQATLFRVAKKPDASFPDPAKIWHVTDPAKCGVKFDYGKRYVVTAVKKPDGEYETNYCLMKATAGSAGR
;
A
#
# COMPACT_ATOMS: atom_id res chain seq x y z
N MET A 1 59.64 10.69 41.78
CA MET A 1 58.88 10.43 40.54
C MET A 1 57.49 10.02 40.97
N ILE A 2 56.50 10.89 40.75
CA ILE A 2 55.11 10.71 41.16
C ILE A 2 54.36 10.37 39.88
N GLU A 3 53.88 9.12 39.78
CA GLU A 3 53.05 8.65 38.66
C GLU A 3 51.62 9.17 38.85
N ILE A 4 51.17 9.99 37.90
CA ILE A 4 49.83 10.58 37.87
C ILE A 4 48.88 9.53 37.29
N LEU A 5 48.02 8.94 38.11
CA LEU A 5 46.89 8.14 37.62
C LEU A 5 45.73 9.08 37.26
N ALA A 6 45.46 9.16 35.95
CA ALA A 6 44.37 9.91 35.38
C ALA A 6 43.00 9.32 35.78
N VAL A 7 42.13 10.19 36.27
CA VAL A 7 40.71 9.95 36.52
C VAL A 7 39.98 9.83 35.17
N ILE A 8 39.36 8.68 34.89
CA ILE A 8 38.35 8.59 33.83
C ILE A 8 36.98 8.73 34.49
N ALA A 9 36.44 9.94 34.41
CA ALA A 9 35.05 10.22 34.72
C ALA A 9 34.16 9.62 33.62
N LEU A 10 33.36 8.61 33.96
CA LEU A 10 32.25 8.15 33.13
C LEU A 10 31.17 9.25 33.11
N GLN A 11 31.20 10.12 32.11
CA GLN A 11 30.10 11.04 31.83
C GLN A 11 29.16 10.43 30.77
N GLY A 12 27.92 10.18 31.19
CA GLY A 12 26.73 10.61 30.45
C GLY A 12 26.21 9.74 29.29
N ALA A 13 25.02 9.19 29.49
CA ALA A 13 23.97 9.28 28.48
C ALA A 13 22.64 9.61 29.18
N PRO A 14 21.96 10.71 28.83
CA PRO A 14 20.63 10.99 29.37
C PRO A 14 19.64 9.96 28.79
N ALA A 15 18.93 9.29 29.68
CA ALA A 15 17.76 8.47 29.35
C ALA A 15 16.62 9.39 28.89
N GLY A 16 16.69 9.86 27.65
CA GLY A 16 15.71 10.76 27.04
C GLY A 16 15.61 10.60 25.53
N GLY A 17 16.03 9.45 25.00
CA GLY A 17 15.84 9.15 23.59
C GLY A 17 14.36 9.00 23.29
N ILE A 18 13.83 9.87 22.42
CA ILE A 18 12.53 9.72 21.78
C ILE A 18 12.54 8.32 21.16
N ARG A 19 11.81 7.38 21.76
CA ARG A 19 11.62 6.07 21.13
C ARG A 19 10.94 6.33 19.78
N PRO A 20 11.45 5.77 18.66
CA PRO A 20 10.71 5.80 17.42
C PRO A 20 9.29 5.30 17.70
N PRO A 21 8.26 5.89 17.08
CA PRO A 21 6.90 5.39 17.25
C PRO A 21 6.89 3.89 16.98
N ASP A 22 6.20 3.14 17.83
CA ASP A 22 6.14 1.69 17.74
C ASP A 22 5.52 1.28 16.40
N GLN A 23 6.39 0.94 15.45
CA GLN A 23 6.00 0.55 14.10
C GLN A 23 5.24 -0.78 14.09
N SER A 24 5.24 -1.55 15.18
CA SER A 24 4.45 -2.78 15.29
C SER A 24 2.94 -2.53 15.35
N SER A 25 2.53 -1.30 15.65
CA SER A 25 1.11 -0.90 15.67
C SER A 25 0.55 -0.57 14.29
N ASP A 26 1.38 -0.33 13.27
CA ASP A 26 0.93 -0.11 11.90
C ASP A 26 0.61 -1.46 11.25
N PRO A 27 -0.66 -1.75 10.91
CA PRO A 27 -1.04 -3.03 10.32
C PRO A 27 -0.43 -3.27 8.93
N TYR A 28 0.17 -2.23 8.31
CA TYR A 28 0.84 -2.31 7.02
C TYR A 28 2.37 -2.33 7.11
N TYR A 29 2.96 -2.40 8.30
CA TYR A 29 4.41 -2.27 8.50
C TYR A 29 5.25 -3.24 7.63
N LEU A 30 4.73 -4.47 7.45
CA LEU A 30 5.36 -5.53 6.65
C LEU A 30 5.11 -5.42 5.14
N CYS A 31 4.29 -4.48 4.69
CA CYS A 31 3.98 -4.32 3.28
C CYS A 31 5.17 -3.74 2.51
N ARG A 32 5.63 -4.49 1.52
CA ARG A 32 6.74 -4.13 0.63
C ARG A 32 6.38 -4.53 -0.80
N CYS A 33 6.67 -3.65 -1.74
CA CYS A 33 6.52 -3.94 -3.16
C CYS A 33 7.83 -4.51 -3.69
N PRO A 34 7.81 -5.62 -4.44
CA PRO A 34 8.97 -6.01 -5.23
C PRO A 34 9.21 -4.96 -6.32
N GLN A 35 10.47 -4.65 -6.62
CA GLN A 35 10.83 -3.60 -7.58
C GLN A 35 10.18 -3.80 -8.96
N SER A 36 10.11 -5.03 -9.45
CA SER A 36 9.48 -5.35 -10.73
C SER A 36 7.99 -4.98 -10.79
N ALA A 37 7.27 -5.06 -9.66
CA ALA A 37 5.86 -4.66 -9.61
C ALA A 37 5.69 -3.14 -9.69
N GLU A 38 6.70 -2.35 -9.32
CA GLU A 38 6.67 -0.90 -9.45
C GLU A 38 6.97 -0.46 -10.89
N GLU A 39 7.85 -1.17 -11.61
CA GLU A 39 8.19 -0.90 -13.01
C GLU A 39 7.05 -1.24 -13.98
N GLU A 40 6.29 -2.29 -13.69
CA GLU A 40 5.12 -2.72 -14.49
C GLU A 40 3.81 -2.02 -14.06
N ALA A 41 3.89 -1.11 -13.10
CA ALA A 41 2.71 -0.46 -12.54
C ALA A 41 2.09 0.55 -13.51
N ILE A 42 0.77 0.49 -13.61
CA ILE A 42 -0.06 1.43 -14.36
C ILE A 42 -0.81 2.29 -13.36
N THR A 43 -0.76 3.61 -13.55
CA THR A 43 -1.45 4.58 -12.69
C THR A 43 -2.58 5.27 -13.44
N PHE A 44 -3.77 5.31 -12.84
CA PHE A 44 -4.92 6.03 -13.37
C PHE A 44 -5.64 6.82 -12.28
N THR A 45 -6.54 7.72 -12.66
CA THR A 45 -7.42 8.40 -11.69
C THR A 45 -8.86 8.03 -11.97
N GLY A 46 -9.62 7.68 -10.94
CA GLY A 46 -11.02 7.28 -11.09
C GLY A 46 -11.83 7.42 -9.82
N TYR A 47 -13.14 7.22 -9.95
CA TYR A 47 -14.10 7.23 -8.84
C TYR A 47 -14.56 5.82 -8.56
N ALA A 48 -14.42 5.37 -7.30
CA ALA A 48 -14.94 4.06 -6.90
C ALA A 48 -16.47 4.07 -7.01
N SER A 49 -17.03 3.25 -7.89
CA SER A 49 -18.46 3.29 -8.22
C SER A 49 -19.21 2.06 -7.78
N ASP A 50 -18.56 0.90 -7.76
CA ASP A 50 -19.20 -0.39 -7.44
C ASP A 50 -18.12 -1.43 -7.05
N ALA A 51 -18.52 -2.62 -6.62
CA ALA A 51 -17.61 -3.72 -6.33
C ALA A 51 -18.15 -5.08 -6.79
N GLN A 52 -17.23 -6.00 -7.06
CA GLN A 52 -17.51 -7.41 -7.33
C GLN A 52 -16.93 -8.25 -6.20
N LEU A 53 -17.79 -9.06 -5.58
CA LEU A 53 -17.43 -10.02 -4.55
C LEU A 53 -17.56 -11.44 -5.11
N THR A 54 -16.73 -12.35 -4.62
CA THR A 54 -16.86 -13.79 -4.91
C THR A 54 -17.33 -14.49 -3.65
N LEU A 55 -18.35 -15.33 -3.75
CA LEU A 55 -18.76 -16.18 -2.63
C LEU A 55 -17.83 -17.38 -2.52
N GLY A 56 -17.51 -17.77 -1.29
CA GLY A 56 -16.73 -18.98 -1.03
C GLY A 56 -17.52 -20.24 -1.33
N ALA A 57 -16.84 -21.39 -1.21
CA ALA A 57 -17.42 -22.70 -1.53
C ALA A 57 -18.68 -23.06 -0.71
N ASP A 58 -18.85 -22.44 0.46
CA ASP A 58 -20.04 -22.59 1.31
C ASP A 58 -21.26 -21.79 0.83
N GLY A 59 -21.09 -20.97 -0.22
CA GLY A 59 -22.11 -20.10 -0.79
C GLY A 59 -22.57 -18.97 0.14
N ARG A 60 -21.84 -18.71 1.24
CA ARG A 60 -22.23 -17.73 2.28
C ARG A 60 -21.11 -16.77 2.62
N SER A 61 -19.90 -17.30 2.79
CA SER A 61 -18.71 -16.52 3.06
C SER A 61 -18.32 -15.70 1.82
N VAL A 62 -17.71 -14.54 2.04
CA VAL A 62 -17.12 -13.73 0.97
C VAL A 62 -15.63 -14.05 0.92
N GLU A 63 -15.13 -14.36 -0.26
CA GLU A 63 -13.71 -14.55 -0.50
C GLU A 63 -12.93 -13.28 -0.19
N ALA A 64 -11.70 -13.43 0.29
CA ALA A 64 -10.87 -12.28 0.66
C ALA A 64 -10.51 -11.37 -0.54
N ARG A 65 -10.46 -11.95 -1.74
CA ARG A 65 -10.18 -11.25 -2.99
C ARG A 65 -11.49 -10.70 -3.58
N GLN A 66 -11.53 -9.39 -3.77
CA GLN A 66 -12.66 -8.67 -4.35
C GLN A 66 -12.18 -7.65 -5.37
N ALA A 67 -13.07 -7.16 -6.23
CA ALA A 67 -12.76 -6.09 -7.15
C ALA A 67 -13.54 -4.83 -6.83
N THR A 68 -12.91 -3.67 -6.98
CA THR A 68 -13.61 -2.38 -7.05
C THR A 68 -13.66 -1.93 -8.51
N LEU A 69 -14.84 -1.51 -8.96
CA LEU A 69 -15.05 -0.88 -10.25
C LEU A 69 -14.86 0.63 -10.12
N PHE A 70 -14.00 1.19 -10.98
CA PHE A 70 -13.74 2.62 -11.03
C PHE A 70 -14.23 3.19 -12.36
N ARG A 71 -15.05 4.25 -12.28
CA ARG A 71 -15.24 5.13 -13.45
C ARG A 71 -13.99 5.95 -13.66
N VAL A 72 -13.36 5.82 -14.82
CA VAL A 72 -12.03 6.39 -15.06
C VAL A 72 -12.14 7.86 -15.45
N ALA A 73 -11.50 8.73 -14.67
CA ALA A 73 -11.44 10.17 -14.91
C ALA A 73 -10.19 10.58 -15.69
N LYS A 74 -9.07 9.90 -15.47
CA LYS A 74 -7.82 10.09 -16.21
C LYS A 74 -7.22 8.72 -16.53
N LYS A 75 -7.17 8.39 -17.82
CA LYS A 75 -6.59 7.14 -18.32
C LYS A 75 -5.06 7.23 -18.42
N PRO A 76 -4.34 6.12 -18.22
CA PRO A 76 -2.91 6.02 -18.51
C PRO A 76 -2.65 6.01 -20.02
N ASP A 77 -3.53 5.37 -20.79
CA ASP A 77 -3.49 5.29 -22.25
C ASP A 77 -4.92 5.12 -22.82
N ALA A 78 -5.07 5.22 -24.14
CA ALA A 78 -6.37 5.16 -24.81
C ALA A 78 -7.07 3.79 -24.71
N SER A 79 -6.31 2.71 -24.55
CA SER A 79 -6.82 1.34 -24.49
C SER A 79 -7.30 0.93 -23.09
N PHE A 80 -6.99 1.75 -22.06
CA PHE A 80 -7.34 1.44 -20.69
C PHE A 80 -8.88 1.35 -20.50
N PRO A 81 -9.38 0.28 -19.85
CA PRO A 81 -10.81 0.02 -19.71
C PRO A 81 -11.50 1.10 -18.88
N ASP A 82 -12.78 1.34 -19.17
CA ASP A 82 -13.67 2.19 -18.39
C ASP A 82 -15.10 1.61 -18.43
N PRO A 83 -15.67 1.14 -17.31
CA PRO A 83 -15.08 1.15 -15.97
C PRO A 83 -13.87 0.22 -15.84
N ALA A 84 -12.88 0.64 -15.07
CA ALA A 84 -11.71 -0.18 -14.75
C ALA A 84 -12.03 -1.09 -13.56
N LYS A 85 -11.85 -2.40 -13.74
CA LYS A 85 -12.00 -3.41 -12.68
C LYS A 85 -10.65 -3.68 -12.03
N ILE A 86 -10.52 -3.37 -10.75
CA ILE A 86 -9.28 -3.51 -10.00
C ILE A 86 -9.50 -4.49 -8.85
N TRP A 87 -8.80 -5.62 -8.88
CA TRP A 87 -8.79 -6.62 -7.82
C TRP A 87 -7.88 -6.20 -6.67
N HIS A 88 -8.28 -6.56 -5.46
CA HIS A 88 -7.53 -6.34 -4.24
C HIS A 88 -8.05 -7.26 -3.12
N VAL A 89 -7.26 -7.38 -2.06
CA VAL A 89 -7.75 -7.87 -0.76
C VAL A 89 -8.08 -6.69 0.15
N THR A 90 -8.83 -6.92 1.22
CA THR A 90 -9.23 -5.86 2.18
C THR A 90 -8.53 -5.95 3.53
N ASP A 91 -7.89 -7.07 3.81
CA ASP A 91 -7.18 -7.31 5.07
C ASP A 91 -5.84 -6.56 5.07
N PRO A 92 -5.65 -5.59 5.97
CA PRO A 92 -4.44 -4.77 6.00
C PRO A 92 -3.18 -5.60 6.30
N ALA A 93 -3.29 -6.68 7.07
CA ALA A 93 -2.17 -7.58 7.36
C ALA A 93 -1.67 -8.33 6.11
N LYS A 94 -2.49 -8.37 5.05
CA LYS A 94 -2.16 -8.90 3.72
C LYS A 94 -1.94 -7.79 2.69
N CYS A 95 -1.66 -6.57 3.16
CA CYS A 95 -1.50 -5.39 2.31
C CYS A 95 -2.75 -5.02 1.52
N GLY A 96 -3.93 -5.36 2.05
CA GLY A 96 -5.20 -5.02 1.46
C GLY A 96 -5.47 -3.52 1.45
N VAL A 97 -6.34 -3.11 0.54
CA VAL A 97 -6.82 -1.72 0.46
C VAL A 97 -8.34 -1.70 0.46
N LYS A 98 -8.90 -0.58 0.88
CA LYS A 98 -10.34 -0.33 0.87
C LYS A 98 -10.60 0.97 0.14
N PHE A 99 -11.72 1.01 -0.57
CA PHE A 99 -12.15 2.16 -1.34
C PHE A 99 -13.56 2.53 -0.91
N ASP A 100 -13.76 3.81 -0.62
CA ASP A 100 -15.06 4.35 -0.28
C ASP A 100 -15.79 4.76 -1.56
N TYR A 101 -17.04 4.31 -1.71
CA TYR A 101 -17.82 4.63 -2.90
C TYR A 101 -18.03 6.14 -3.08
N GLY A 102 -18.02 6.57 -4.34
CA GLY A 102 -18.13 7.97 -4.74
C GLY A 102 -16.85 8.79 -4.54
N LYS A 103 -15.81 8.26 -3.89
CA LYS A 103 -14.54 8.96 -3.71
C LYS A 103 -13.63 8.80 -4.93
N ARG A 104 -12.85 9.84 -5.17
CA ARG A 104 -11.82 9.89 -6.21
C ARG A 104 -10.51 9.36 -5.66
N TYR A 105 -9.84 8.51 -6.43
CA TYR A 105 -8.54 7.94 -6.10
C TYR A 105 -7.58 8.06 -7.28
N VAL A 106 -6.29 8.20 -6.97
CA VAL A 106 -5.20 7.84 -7.88
C VAL A 106 -4.86 6.39 -7.56
N VAL A 107 -5.09 5.51 -8.52
CA VAL A 107 -4.96 4.06 -8.34
C VAL A 107 -3.78 3.56 -9.14
N THR A 108 -2.93 2.79 -8.47
CA THR A 108 -1.76 2.13 -9.05
C THR A 108 -2.00 0.64 -9.03
N ALA A 109 -1.96 0.01 -10.19
CA ALA A 109 -2.23 -1.42 -10.33
C ALA A 109 -1.25 -2.06 -11.30
N VAL A 110 -1.01 -3.35 -11.14
CA VAL A 110 -0.26 -4.16 -12.09
C VAL A 110 -1.23 -4.99 -12.93
N LYS A 111 -0.92 -5.16 -14.21
CA LYS A 111 -1.67 -6.07 -15.08
C LYS A 111 -1.10 -7.48 -14.92
N LYS A 112 -1.93 -8.41 -14.47
CA LYS A 112 -1.60 -9.82 -14.31
C LYS A 112 -1.58 -10.54 -15.68
N PRO A 113 -0.94 -11.72 -15.78
CA PRO A 113 -0.89 -12.49 -17.03
C PRO A 113 -2.25 -12.89 -17.60
N ASP A 114 -3.27 -13.02 -16.75
CA ASP A 114 -4.67 -13.30 -17.14
C ASP A 114 -5.41 -12.04 -17.66
N GLY A 115 -4.74 -10.90 -17.68
CA GLY A 115 -5.27 -9.62 -18.13
C GLY A 115 -5.99 -8.82 -17.04
N GLU A 116 -6.13 -9.36 -15.83
CA GLU A 116 -6.74 -8.66 -14.71
C GLU A 116 -5.81 -7.58 -14.14
N TYR A 117 -6.39 -6.53 -13.56
CA TYR A 117 -5.63 -5.50 -12.86
C TYR A 117 -5.72 -5.74 -11.36
N GLU A 118 -4.59 -5.69 -10.67
CA GLU A 118 -4.54 -5.91 -9.22
C GLU A 118 -3.77 -4.79 -8.51
N THR A 119 -4.27 -4.39 -7.35
CA THR A 119 -3.63 -3.39 -6.49
C THR A 119 -3.52 -3.88 -5.05
N ASN A 120 -2.63 -3.24 -4.29
CA ASN A 120 -2.43 -3.47 -2.88
C ASN A 120 -1.87 -2.18 -2.23
N TYR A 121 -1.69 -2.21 -0.91
CA TYR A 121 -1.26 -1.05 -0.15
C TYR A 121 0.11 -0.53 -0.58
N CYS A 122 1.07 -1.41 -0.90
CA CYS A 122 2.40 -0.96 -1.27
C CYS A 122 2.41 -0.21 -2.61
N LEU A 123 1.64 -0.68 -3.60
CA LEU A 123 1.50 -0.02 -4.91
C LEU A 123 0.83 1.35 -4.76
N MET A 124 -0.20 1.43 -3.92
CA MET A 124 -0.92 2.68 -3.65
C MET A 124 -0.06 3.70 -2.90
N LYS A 125 0.83 3.25 -2.00
CA LYS A 125 1.74 4.12 -1.26
C LYS A 125 2.85 4.70 -2.14
N ALA A 126 3.41 3.92 -3.07
CA ALA A 126 4.46 4.39 -3.97
C ALA A 126 4.04 5.67 -4.74
N THR A 127 2.77 5.75 -5.14
CA THR A 127 2.20 6.93 -5.80
C THR A 127 1.95 8.14 -4.90
N ALA A 128 1.77 7.96 -3.59
CA ALA A 128 1.63 9.09 -2.67
C ALA A 128 2.97 9.82 -2.47
N GLY A 129 4.10 9.12 -2.60
CA GLY A 129 5.45 9.67 -2.45
C GLY A 129 6.00 10.37 -3.70
N SER A 130 5.41 10.15 -4.88
CA SER A 130 5.87 10.74 -6.15
C SER A 130 5.13 12.02 -6.55
N ALA A 131 4.08 12.42 -5.83
CA ALA A 131 3.35 13.67 -6.06
C ALA A 131 4.04 14.92 -5.49
N GLY A 132 5.30 14.82 -5.05
CA GLY A 132 6.04 15.87 -4.34
C GLY A 132 7.52 15.99 -4.73
N ARG A 133 7.88 15.76 -6.00
CA ARG A 133 9.16 16.15 -6.57
C ARG A 133 8.99 16.77 -7.94
#